data_AF-A0A7V7ZF57-F1
#
_entry.id   AF-A0A7V7ZF57-F1
#
_cell.length_a   1.000
_cell.length_b   1.000
_cell.length_c   1.000
_cell.angle_alpha   90.00
_cell.angle_beta   90.00
_cell.angle_gamma   90.00
#
_symmetry.space_group_name_H-M   'P 1'
#
loop_
_entity.id
_entity.type
_entity.pdbx_description
1 polymer ?
#
loop_
_entity_poly.entity_id
_entity_poly.type
_entity_poly.pdbx_seq_one_letter_code
_entity_poly.pdbx_strand_id
1 'polypeptide(L)'
;MAWNRRLMTGILSAVVMIGSSFTVAQAANPSYDDTYTNITYTGTWQAVTGVIGAVNQTLHWSNVTGSEASFSCPAGGSGAYGVAFYLTASKAYNRGIANVWFTSPFYPGEIRGLTKVDLFEPGVTRQVRIPISTDMPLGTGSPYTIHVQVSGEKNISSSGTFVDIDSYECDLS
;
A
#
# COMPACT_ATOMS: atom_id res chain seq x y z
N MET A 1 -63.90 13.01 20.43
CA MET A 1 -62.90 13.67 19.57
C MET A 1 -61.52 13.29 20.05
N ALA A 2 -60.81 12.44 19.30
CA ALA A 2 -59.37 12.21 19.47
C ALA A 2 -58.82 11.78 18.10
N TRP A 3 -57.74 12.44 17.69
CA TRP A 3 -57.16 12.40 16.35
C TRP A 3 -56.24 11.20 16.13
N ASN A 4 -56.30 10.64 14.91
CA ASN A 4 -55.44 9.59 14.36
C ASN A 4 -53.99 10.05 14.16
N ARG A 5 -53.02 9.20 14.52
CA ARG A 5 -51.72 9.12 13.82
C ARG A 5 -51.46 7.66 13.44
N ARG A 6 -51.36 7.39 12.13
CA ARG A 6 -50.96 6.11 11.56
C ARG A 6 -49.46 5.89 11.79
N LEU A 7 -49.10 4.78 12.43
CA LEU A 7 -47.79 4.14 12.29
C LEU A 7 -47.98 2.92 11.38
N MET A 8 -47.31 2.91 10.23
CA MET A 8 -47.22 1.72 9.38
C MET A 8 -46.33 0.69 10.08
N THR A 9 -46.94 -0.43 10.46
CA THR A 9 -46.29 -1.61 11.01
C THR A 9 -45.69 -2.41 9.85
N GLY A 10 -44.37 -2.31 9.66
CA GLY A 10 -43.62 -3.26 8.84
C GLY A 10 -43.34 -4.51 9.66
N ILE A 11 -43.89 -5.63 9.22
CA ILE A 11 -43.83 -6.94 9.88
C ILE A 11 -42.38 -7.42 10.00
N LEU A 12 -41.92 -7.68 11.23
CA LEU A 12 -40.76 -8.54 11.49
C LEU A 12 -41.08 -9.94 10.96
N SER A 13 -40.37 -10.38 9.94
CA SER A 13 -40.21 -11.81 9.66
C SER A 13 -38.85 -12.22 10.20
N ALA A 14 -38.85 -12.92 11.33
CA ALA A 14 -37.68 -13.63 11.82
C ALA A 14 -37.48 -14.88 10.96
N VAL A 15 -36.39 -14.94 10.20
CA VAL A 15 -35.86 -16.19 9.66
C VAL A 15 -34.71 -16.62 10.56
N VAL A 16 -34.95 -17.68 11.32
CA VAL A 16 -33.90 -18.42 12.04
C VAL A 16 -33.10 -19.20 10.99
N MET A 17 -31.87 -18.77 10.71
CA MET A 17 -30.87 -19.62 10.07
C MET A 17 -29.87 -20.02 11.15
N ILE A 18 -30.03 -21.27 11.61
CA ILE A 18 -29.13 -21.99 12.50
C ILE A 18 -27.87 -22.40 11.71
N GLY A 19 -26.70 -22.10 12.26
CA GLY A 19 -25.44 -22.75 11.87
C GLY A 19 -24.75 -22.19 10.63
N SER A 20 -24.14 -21.02 10.75
CA SER A 20 -22.93 -20.70 10.00
C SER A 20 -21.94 -20.04 10.94
N SER A 21 -20.85 -20.76 11.22
CA SER A 21 -19.63 -20.14 11.72
C SER A 21 -19.22 -19.08 10.71
N PHE A 22 -19.42 -17.80 11.05
CA PHE A 22 -18.71 -16.72 10.39
C PHE A 22 -17.26 -16.80 10.83
N THR A 23 -16.48 -17.70 10.25
CA THR A 23 -15.09 -17.36 9.98
C THR A 23 -15.15 -16.28 8.92
N VAL A 24 -15.13 -15.02 9.36
CA VAL A 24 -14.54 -13.98 8.52
C VAL A 24 -13.08 -14.40 8.44
N ALA A 25 -12.74 -15.20 7.42
CA ALA A 25 -11.37 -15.23 6.97
C ALA A 25 -11.11 -13.78 6.57
N GLN A 26 -10.44 -13.02 7.43
CA GLN A 26 -9.74 -11.84 6.97
C GLN A 26 -8.84 -12.37 5.88
N ALA A 27 -9.21 -12.11 4.62
CA ALA A 27 -8.39 -12.52 3.50
C ALA A 27 -7.00 -12.00 3.83
N ALA A 28 -6.01 -12.89 3.91
CA ALA A 28 -4.63 -12.45 4.01
C ALA A 28 -4.45 -11.46 2.86
N ASN A 29 -4.15 -10.20 3.17
CA ASN A 29 -3.96 -9.20 2.13
C ASN A 29 -2.85 -9.74 1.22
N PRO A 30 -3.13 -9.92 -0.09
CA PRO A 30 -2.16 -10.53 -0.97
C PRO A 30 -0.88 -9.68 -0.97
N SER A 31 0.25 -10.34 -0.71
CA SER A 31 1.57 -9.75 -0.93
C SER A 31 1.91 -9.90 -2.41
N TYR A 32 2.29 -8.79 -3.03
CA TYR A 32 2.65 -8.70 -4.43
C TYR A 32 4.16 -8.47 -4.53
N ASP A 33 4.83 -9.40 -5.20
CA ASP A 33 6.26 -9.38 -5.49
C ASP A 33 6.65 -8.23 -6.43
N ASP A 34 7.90 -7.78 -6.40
CA ASP A 34 8.45 -6.70 -7.25
C ASP A 34 8.34 -6.97 -8.76
N THR A 35 8.15 -8.24 -9.16
CA THR A 35 7.92 -8.61 -10.56
C THR A 35 6.44 -8.64 -10.96
N TYR A 36 5.52 -8.35 -10.03
CA TYR A 36 4.09 -8.47 -10.27
C TYR A 36 3.59 -7.40 -11.26
N THR A 37 2.69 -7.80 -12.17
CA THR A 37 2.35 -7.01 -13.37
C THR A 37 1.55 -5.73 -13.13
N ASN A 38 1.05 -5.52 -11.90
CA ASN A 38 0.36 -4.29 -11.52
C ASN A 38 1.29 -3.21 -10.96
N ILE A 39 2.61 -3.47 -10.95
CA ILE A 39 3.63 -2.48 -10.64
C ILE A 39 4.09 -1.84 -11.94
N THR A 40 4.03 -0.52 -11.99
CA THR A 40 4.58 0.26 -13.10
C THR A 40 5.87 0.94 -12.67
N TYR A 41 6.98 0.57 -13.29
CA TYR A 41 8.26 1.23 -13.10
C TYR A 41 8.46 2.29 -14.19
N THR A 42 8.80 3.51 -13.78
CA THR A 42 9.18 4.62 -14.66
C THR A 42 10.56 5.16 -14.28
N GLY A 43 11.25 5.75 -15.26
CA GLY A 43 12.66 6.13 -15.10
C GLY A 43 13.58 4.92 -15.23
N THR A 44 14.65 4.89 -14.44
CA THR A 44 15.69 3.84 -14.53
C THR A 44 15.59 2.92 -13.33
N TRP A 45 15.09 1.70 -13.55
CA TRP A 45 15.08 0.62 -12.56
C TRP A 45 15.86 -0.56 -13.08
N GLN A 46 16.61 -1.21 -12.20
CA GLN A 46 17.31 -2.46 -12.51
C GLN A 46 16.62 -3.61 -11.80
N ALA A 47 16.16 -4.59 -12.58
CA ALA A 47 15.74 -5.88 -12.07
C ALA A 47 16.96 -6.72 -11.70
N VAL A 48 16.97 -7.27 -10.50
CA VAL A 48 18.05 -8.09 -9.96
C VAL A 48 17.47 -9.44 -9.56
N THR A 49 18.19 -10.51 -9.87
CA THR A 49 17.81 -11.89 -9.53
C THR A 49 18.88 -12.53 -8.64
N GLY A 50 18.53 -13.60 -7.93
CA GLY A 50 19.45 -14.32 -7.04
C GLY A 50 19.74 -13.58 -5.73
N VAL A 51 18.85 -12.66 -5.33
CA VAL A 51 19.00 -11.90 -4.09
C VAL A 51 18.51 -12.75 -2.91
N ILE A 52 19.45 -13.36 -2.19
CA ILE A 52 19.12 -14.16 -0.99
C ILE A 52 18.40 -13.28 0.03
N GLY A 53 17.24 -13.77 0.48
CA GLY A 53 16.41 -13.09 1.48
C GLY A 53 15.43 -12.08 0.92
N ALA A 54 15.32 -11.91 -0.41
CA ALA A 54 14.20 -11.20 -1.04
C ALA A 54 13.07 -12.18 -1.42
N VAL A 55 11.84 -11.67 -1.56
CA VAL A 55 10.72 -12.45 -2.09
C VAL A 55 11.07 -12.91 -3.51
N ASN A 56 10.82 -14.20 -3.79
CA ASN A 56 11.22 -14.89 -5.03
C ASN A 56 12.69 -14.69 -5.45
N GLN A 57 13.56 -14.23 -4.54
CA GLN A 57 14.94 -13.86 -4.79
C GLN A 57 15.10 -12.78 -5.89
N THR A 58 14.09 -11.93 -6.06
CA THR A 58 14.08 -10.80 -7.00
C THR A 58 14.03 -9.47 -6.26
N LEU A 59 14.57 -8.41 -6.87
CA LEU A 59 14.40 -7.03 -6.44
C LEU A 59 14.43 -6.10 -7.64
N HIS A 60 13.69 -5.01 -7.58
CA HIS A 60 13.94 -3.84 -8.42
C HIS A 60 14.58 -2.74 -7.59
N TRP A 61 15.72 -2.20 -8.03
CA TRP A 61 16.32 -1.05 -7.38
C TRP A 61 16.61 0.10 -8.33
N SER A 62 16.76 1.29 -7.77
CA SER A 62 17.23 2.47 -8.48
C SER A 62 17.95 3.41 -7.51
N ASN A 63 18.95 4.14 -8.00
CA ASN A 63 19.54 5.29 -7.34
C ASN A 63 19.39 6.57 -8.16
N VAL A 64 18.59 6.53 -9.23
CA VAL A 64 18.38 7.67 -10.14
C VAL A 64 17.18 8.46 -9.65
N THR A 65 17.43 9.66 -9.13
CA THR A 65 16.41 10.59 -8.64
C THR A 65 15.26 10.74 -9.64
N GLY A 66 14.03 10.67 -9.13
CA GLY A 66 12.81 10.76 -9.94
C GLY A 66 12.36 9.45 -10.57
N SER A 67 13.16 8.37 -10.51
CA SER A 67 12.65 7.03 -10.86
C SER A 67 11.58 6.60 -9.87
N GLU A 68 10.49 6.03 -10.38
CA GLU A 68 9.29 5.76 -9.58
C GLU A 68 8.75 4.36 -9.84
N ALA A 69 8.30 3.70 -8.79
CA ALA A 69 7.46 2.51 -8.83
C ALA A 69 6.04 2.90 -8.38
N SER A 70 5.05 2.64 -9.23
CA SER A 70 3.64 2.90 -8.98
C SER A 70 2.88 1.58 -8.79
N PHE A 71 2.07 1.50 -7.74
CA PHE A 71 1.34 0.29 -7.33
C PHE A 71 -0.16 0.54 -7.39
N SER A 72 -0.89 -0.24 -8.20
CA SER A 72 -2.35 -0.14 -8.23
C SER A 72 -2.96 -1.03 -7.15
N CYS A 73 -3.57 -0.41 -6.14
CA CYS A 73 -4.31 -1.10 -5.09
C CYS A 73 -5.81 -1.16 -5.39
N PRO A 74 -6.48 -2.26 -5.01
CA PRO A 74 -7.90 -2.44 -5.22
C PRO A 74 -8.70 -1.40 -4.43
N ALA A 75 -9.94 -1.18 -4.90
CA ALA A 75 -10.86 -0.29 -4.21
C ALA A 75 -11.21 -0.78 -2.81
N GLY A 76 -11.31 0.18 -1.88
CA GLY A 76 -11.88 -0.04 -0.55
C GLY A 76 -13.34 -0.48 -0.62
N GLY A 77 -13.78 -1.24 0.40
CA GLY A 77 -15.20 -1.51 0.63
C GLY A 77 -15.98 -0.21 0.88
N SER A 78 -17.31 -0.28 0.78
CA SER A 78 -18.18 0.86 1.09
C SER A 78 -17.99 1.33 2.53
N GLY A 79 -17.52 2.56 2.72
CA GLY A 79 -17.28 3.17 4.04
C GLY A 79 -15.86 2.99 4.60
N ALA A 80 -14.90 2.50 3.81
CA ALA A 80 -13.49 2.50 4.20
C ALA A 80 -12.96 3.94 4.35
N TYR A 81 -12.36 4.23 5.50
CA TYR A 81 -11.70 5.51 5.80
C TYR A 81 -10.26 5.21 6.18
N GLY A 82 -9.34 5.70 5.36
CA GLY A 82 -7.92 5.40 5.52
C GLY A 82 -7.49 4.18 4.70
N VAL A 83 -6.26 4.25 4.21
CA VAL A 83 -5.59 3.13 3.54
C VAL A 83 -4.29 2.84 4.24
N ALA A 84 -3.96 1.56 4.37
CA ALA A 84 -2.65 1.11 4.76
C ALA A 84 -1.96 0.47 3.56
N PHE A 85 -0.68 0.76 3.43
CA PHE A 85 0.22 0.21 2.45
C PHE A 85 1.45 -0.28 3.20
N TYR A 86 1.89 -1.49 2.88
CA TYR A 86 3.11 -2.01 3.46
C TYR A 86 4.11 -2.20 2.34
N LEU A 87 5.18 -1.41 2.36
CA LEU A 87 6.32 -1.61 1.47
C LEU A 87 7.28 -2.58 2.13
N THR A 88 7.60 -3.67 1.45
CA THR A 88 8.73 -4.52 1.81
C THR A 88 9.92 -4.10 0.96
N ALA A 89 11.03 -3.75 1.62
CA ALA A 89 12.26 -3.31 0.97
C ALA A 89 13.48 -3.79 1.77
N SER A 90 14.68 -3.61 1.22
CA SER A 90 15.90 -3.79 2.01
C SER A 90 16.26 -2.49 2.74
N LYS A 91 16.71 -2.59 3.98
CA LYS A 91 17.49 -1.53 4.62
C LYS A 91 18.97 -1.86 4.52
N ALA A 92 19.78 -0.91 4.04
CA ALA A 92 21.20 -1.15 3.86
C ALA A 92 22.06 0.12 3.88
N TYR A 93 23.38 -0.08 4.02
CA TYR A 93 24.37 0.99 4.17
C TYR A 93 24.45 1.95 2.97
N ASN A 94 23.93 1.55 1.80
CA ASN A 94 23.92 2.35 0.58
C ASN A 94 22.52 2.83 0.17
N ARG A 95 21.52 2.64 1.03
CA ARG A 95 20.14 3.02 0.75
C ARG A 95 19.89 4.50 1.01
N GLY A 96 19.02 5.08 0.21
CA GLY A 96 18.60 6.47 0.28
C GLY A 96 17.24 6.63 0.94
N ILE A 97 16.63 7.78 0.67
CA ILE A 97 15.28 8.12 1.12
C ILE A 97 14.32 7.97 -0.06
N ALA A 98 13.19 7.31 0.14
CA ALA A 98 12.10 7.27 -0.82
C ALA A 98 11.04 8.32 -0.46
N ASN A 99 10.51 9.03 -1.47
CA ASN A 99 9.25 9.75 -1.33
C ASN A 99 8.12 8.77 -1.60
N VAL A 100 7.13 8.69 -0.71
CA VAL A 100 5.96 7.83 -0.89
C VAL A 100 4.68 8.62 -0.74
N TRP A 101 3.75 8.50 -1.68
CA TRP A 101 2.45 9.18 -1.63
C TRP A 101 1.35 8.40 -2.34
N PHE A 102 0.12 8.88 -2.17
CA PHE A 102 -1.10 8.28 -2.68
C PHE A 102 -1.78 9.21 -3.67
N THR A 103 -2.37 8.63 -4.72
CA THR A 103 -3.31 9.30 -5.63
C THR A 103 -4.56 8.45 -5.80
N SER A 104 -5.68 9.08 -6.18
CA SER A 104 -6.93 8.39 -6.48
C SER A 104 -7.69 9.08 -7.61
N PRO A 105 -8.34 8.34 -8.52
CA PRO A 105 -9.24 8.94 -9.51
C PRO A 105 -10.41 9.70 -8.89
N PHE A 106 -10.76 9.43 -7.64
CA PHE A 106 -11.78 10.18 -6.91
C PHE A 106 -11.33 11.61 -6.56
N TYR A 107 -10.02 11.80 -6.35
CA TYR A 107 -9.39 13.10 -6.12
C TYR A 107 -8.33 13.37 -7.21
N PRO A 108 -8.76 13.65 -8.45
CA PRO A 108 -7.85 13.75 -9.58
C PRO A 108 -6.83 14.88 -9.38
N GLY A 109 -5.55 14.53 -9.48
CA GLY A 109 -4.44 15.47 -9.34
C GLY A 109 -4.02 15.78 -7.89
N GLU A 110 -4.68 15.20 -6.89
CA GLU A 110 -4.31 15.39 -5.49
C GLU A 110 -3.26 14.37 -5.04
N ILE A 111 -2.18 14.87 -4.41
CA ILE A 111 -1.17 14.07 -3.70
C ILE A 111 -1.56 14.02 -2.23
N ARG A 112 -1.68 12.82 -1.67
CA ARG A 112 -2.00 12.60 -0.25
C ARG A 112 -0.95 11.72 0.41
N GLY A 113 -0.81 11.87 1.74
CA GLY A 113 0.07 11.00 2.53
C GLY A 113 1.54 11.04 2.13
N LEU A 114 2.03 12.15 1.57
CA LEU A 114 3.44 12.28 1.18
C LEU A 114 4.33 12.10 2.42
N THR A 115 5.10 11.02 2.42
CA THR A 115 6.02 10.66 3.49
C THR A 115 7.41 10.36 2.93
N LYS A 116 8.43 10.56 3.75
CA LYS A 116 9.81 10.21 3.44
C LYS A 116 10.21 8.97 4.22
N VAL A 117 10.67 7.95 3.51
CA VAL A 117 11.07 6.67 4.09
C VAL A 117 12.59 6.53 3.99
N ASP A 118 13.29 6.65 5.13
CA ASP A 118 14.73 6.40 5.20
C ASP A 118 15.03 4.90 5.26
N LEU A 119 15.58 4.38 4.16
CA LEU A 119 15.95 2.98 4.00
C LEU A 119 17.40 2.71 4.46
N PHE A 120 18.12 3.70 4.97
CA PHE A 120 19.46 3.49 5.51
C PHE A 120 19.45 2.60 6.76
N GLU A 121 20.42 1.69 6.82
CA GLU A 121 20.86 0.99 8.02
C GLU A 121 22.35 0.63 7.85
N PRO A 122 23.19 0.59 8.91
CA PRO A 122 24.61 0.25 8.75
C PRO A 122 24.86 -1.18 8.21
N GLY A 123 23.95 -2.11 8.48
CA GLY A 123 24.00 -3.50 8.02
C GLY A 123 23.27 -3.70 6.69
N VAL A 124 22.90 -4.96 6.41
CA VAL A 124 21.95 -5.30 5.34
C VAL A 124 20.83 -6.11 5.98
N THR A 125 19.63 -5.56 5.98
CA THR A 125 18.41 -6.22 6.44
C THR A 125 17.47 -6.34 5.25
N ARG A 126 17.09 -7.57 4.89
CA ARG A 126 16.14 -7.83 3.80
C ARG A 126 14.73 -7.96 4.35
N GLN A 127 13.74 -7.82 3.47
CA GLN A 127 12.32 -8.01 3.80
C GLN A 127 11.85 -7.15 4.98
N VAL A 128 12.30 -5.90 5.05
CA VAL A 128 11.82 -4.96 6.07
C VAL A 128 10.46 -4.44 5.63
N ARG A 129 9.42 -4.83 6.37
CA ARG A 129 8.03 -4.40 6.13
C ARG A 129 7.77 -3.04 6.77
N ILE A 130 7.52 -2.03 5.95
CA ILE A 130 7.41 -0.62 6.33
C ILE A 130 5.95 -0.19 6.21
N PRO A 131 5.25 0.11 7.32
CA PRO A 131 3.88 0.58 7.30
C PRO A 131 3.80 2.04 6.86
N ILE A 132 2.95 2.31 5.88
CA ILE A 132 2.67 3.64 5.35
C ILE A 132 1.16 3.77 5.25
N SER A 133 0.58 4.73 5.96
CA SER A 133 -0.85 4.96 5.96
C SER A 133 -1.17 6.42 5.69
N THR A 134 -2.36 6.66 5.15
CA THR A 134 -2.91 8.01 5.05
C THR A 134 -4.40 7.97 5.33
N ASP A 135 -4.89 9.02 5.96
CA ASP A 135 -6.32 9.31 6.03
C ASP A 135 -6.77 9.84 4.67
N MET A 136 -6.92 8.92 3.71
CA MET A 136 -7.50 9.23 2.41
C MET A 136 -8.94 8.74 2.43
N PRO A 137 -9.93 9.63 2.22
CA PRO A 137 -11.27 9.18 1.91
C PRO A 137 -11.20 8.47 0.55
N LEU A 138 -11.11 7.16 0.52
CA LEU A 138 -11.37 6.44 -0.71
C LEU A 138 -12.85 6.64 -0.99
N GLY A 139 -13.18 7.47 -1.98
CA GLY A 139 -14.55 7.50 -2.48
C GLY A 139 -15.00 6.06 -2.70
N THR A 140 -16.19 5.69 -2.18
CA THR A 140 -16.64 4.29 -2.11
C THR A 140 -16.39 3.58 -3.45
N GLY A 141 -15.67 2.45 -3.43
CA GLY A 141 -15.40 1.67 -4.63
C GLY A 141 -14.31 2.25 -5.57
N SER A 142 -13.55 3.26 -5.15
CA SER A 142 -12.48 3.82 -5.96
C SER A 142 -11.13 3.16 -5.65
N PRO A 143 -10.38 2.69 -6.66
CA PRO A 143 -9.01 2.24 -6.47
C PRO A 143 -8.11 3.41 -6.07
N TYR A 144 -6.88 3.09 -5.68
CA TYR A 144 -5.85 4.08 -5.40
C TYR A 144 -4.50 3.60 -5.89
N THR A 145 -3.62 4.56 -6.15
CA THR A 145 -2.25 4.28 -6.57
C THR A 145 -1.30 4.78 -5.49
N ILE A 146 -0.34 3.94 -5.13
CA ILE A 146 0.80 4.35 -4.32
C ILE A 146 1.96 4.61 -5.25
N HIS A 147 2.72 5.65 -4.98
CA HIS A 147 3.92 6.01 -5.70
C HIS A 147 5.09 5.94 -4.73
N VAL A 148 6.14 5.19 -5.08
CA VAL A 148 7.42 5.16 -4.36
C VAL A 148 8.49 5.68 -5.32
N GLN A 149 9.06 6.84 -5.01
CA GLN A 149 10.02 7.53 -5.85
C GLN A 149 11.37 7.69 -5.18
N VAL A 150 12.44 7.50 -5.94
CA VAL A 150 13.81 7.82 -5.53
C VAL A 150 13.93 9.34 -5.32
N SER A 151 14.10 9.79 -4.08
CA SER A 151 14.19 11.23 -3.79
C SER A 151 15.54 11.85 -4.18
N GLY A 152 16.59 11.04 -4.29
CA GLY A 152 17.98 11.51 -4.40
C GLY A 152 18.59 11.97 -3.07
N GLU A 153 17.80 12.01 -2.00
CA GLU A 153 18.28 12.27 -0.64
C GLU A 153 18.75 10.97 0.02
N LYS A 154 19.58 11.12 1.05
CA LYS A 154 20.07 10.00 1.85
C LYS A 154 20.36 10.44 3.28
N ASN A 155 20.38 9.47 4.18
CA ASN A 155 21.04 9.63 5.47
C ASN A 155 22.52 10.03 5.25
N ILE A 156 23.06 10.92 6.10
CA ILE A 156 24.46 11.36 5.98
C ILE A 156 25.45 10.20 6.09
N SER A 157 25.10 9.17 6.85
CA SER A 157 25.90 7.96 7.04
C SER A 157 25.75 6.94 5.90
N SER A 158 24.80 7.13 4.98
CA SER A 158 24.63 6.25 3.84
C SER A 158 25.69 6.51 2.77
N SER A 159 26.17 5.46 2.11
CA SER A 159 27.10 5.58 0.99
C SER A 159 26.39 5.84 -0.35
N GLY A 160 25.05 5.82 -0.41
CA GLY A 160 24.29 5.92 -1.64
C GLY A 160 22.85 6.40 -1.45
N THR A 161 22.10 6.41 -2.56
CA THR A 161 20.71 6.88 -2.63
C THR A 161 19.77 5.78 -3.14
N PHE A 162 20.18 4.51 -3.02
CA PHE A 162 19.40 3.40 -3.57
C PHE A 162 18.07 3.25 -2.84
N VAL A 163 17.00 3.10 -3.61
CA VAL A 163 15.70 2.61 -3.15
C VAL A 163 15.46 1.30 -3.86
N ASP A 164 14.99 0.29 -3.13
CA ASP A 164 14.58 -0.98 -3.69
C ASP A 164 13.15 -1.33 -3.31
N ILE A 165 12.52 -2.10 -4.19
CA ILE A 165 11.21 -2.70 -4.03
C ILE A 165 11.41 -4.22 -4.02
N ASP A 166 10.89 -4.88 -2.99
CA ASP A 166 10.90 -6.34 -2.82
C ASP A 166 9.49 -6.90 -2.96
N SER A 167 8.57 -6.41 -2.14
CA SER A 167 7.15 -6.70 -2.28
C SER A 167 6.32 -5.59 -1.67
N TYR A 168 5.00 -5.67 -1.84
CA TYR A 168 4.10 -4.78 -1.15
C TYR A 168 2.77 -5.45 -0.83
N GLU A 169 2.03 -4.85 0.10
CA GLU A 169 0.67 -5.25 0.46
C GLU A 169 -0.22 -4.01 0.50
N CYS A 170 -1.44 -4.15 -0.04
CA CYS A 170 -2.51 -3.17 0.12
C CYS A 170 -3.42 -3.65 1.25
N ASP A 171 -3.69 -2.79 2.22
CA ASP A 171 -4.65 -3.06 3.29
C ASP A 171 -5.71 -1.96 3.37
N LEU A 172 -6.94 -2.41 3.56
CA LEU A 172 -8.13 -1.58 3.67
C LEU A 172 -8.54 -1.59 5.14
N SER A 173 -8.26 -0.50 5.85
CA SER A 173 -8.67 -0.30 7.24
C SER A 173 -10.09 0.22 7.38
#